data_AF-A0A2S8VA64-F1
#
_entry.id   AF-A0A2S8VA64-F1
#
_cell.length_a   1.000
_cell.length_b   1.000
_cell.length_c   1.000
_cell.angle_alpha   90.00
_cell.angle_beta   90.00
_cell.angle_gamma   90.00
#
_symmetry.space_group_name_H-M   'P 1'
#
loop_
_entity.id
_entity.type
_entity.pdbx_description
1 polymer ?
#
loop_
_entity_poly.entity_id
_entity_poly.type
_entity_poly.pdbx_seq_one_letter_code
_entity_poly.pdbx_strand_id
1 'polypeptide(L)'
;MLLLCYEHHRVTDDVTKYPVERMQQIKRDHEAKFADAAGKIRSRIVDHTTLETVKEAANLEALWAEIGAPADDDHDPAESLAELGKVVRALKRLPIQTRQLFAIAVDRSKIDRPSGSRYVSVSLLKLVTELSMTALRNHIAILDEAKLVGEADPGEQFREQRILIQTSPESWDFWTKLKKFCKKRELPLKLFIEDLDFSSLAH
;
A
#
# COMPACT_ATOMS: atom_id res chain seq x y z
N MET A 1 15.85 -24.23 -15.06
CA MET A 1 15.10 -24.34 -16.33
C MET A 1 15.23 -22.99 -17.02
N LEU A 2 15.88 -22.92 -18.19
CA LEU A 2 15.94 -21.67 -18.98
C LEU A 2 14.59 -21.55 -19.70
N LEU A 3 13.71 -20.69 -19.18
CA LEU A 3 12.48 -20.28 -19.87
C LEU A 3 12.86 -19.20 -20.87
N LEU A 4 13.14 -19.60 -22.11
CA LEU A 4 13.24 -18.70 -23.25
C LEU A 4 11.86 -18.62 -23.90
N CYS A 5 11.27 -17.43 -23.87
CA CYS A 5 10.01 -17.15 -24.53
C CYS A 5 10.15 -17.31 -26.07
N TYR A 6 9.06 -17.70 -26.70
CA TYR A 6 8.93 -18.14 -28.10
C TYR A 6 9.50 -17.17 -29.16
N GLU A 7 9.77 -15.91 -28.84
CA GLU A 7 10.36 -14.93 -29.76
C GLU A 7 11.90 -14.89 -29.82
N HIS A 8 12.62 -15.69 -29.02
CA HIS A 8 14.11 -15.66 -29.01
C HIS A 8 14.80 -16.92 -29.55
N HIS A 9 14.08 -17.85 -30.17
CA HIS A 9 14.68 -19.13 -30.62
C HIS A 9 15.60 -19.01 -31.85
N ARG A 10 15.67 -17.86 -32.52
CA ARG A 10 16.47 -17.70 -33.75
C ARG A 10 17.93 -17.28 -33.56
N VAL A 11 18.42 -17.14 -32.32
CA VAL A 11 19.79 -16.66 -32.04
C VAL A 11 20.72 -17.79 -31.55
N THR A 12 20.17 -18.88 -31.01
CA THR A 12 20.94 -20.02 -30.47
C THR A 12 21.08 -21.21 -31.42
N ASP A 13 20.49 -21.16 -32.62
CA ASP A 13 20.61 -22.22 -33.63
C ASP A 13 21.93 -22.20 -34.40
N ASP A 14 22.78 -21.21 -34.16
CA ASP A 14 24.13 -21.20 -34.70
C ASP A 14 25.05 -22.09 -33.86
N VAL A 15 25.05 -23.38 -34.20
CA VAL A 15 25.91 -24.42 -33.62
C VAL A 15 27.42 -24.12 -33.70
N THR A 16 27.84 -23.20 -34.58
CA THR A 16 29.24 -22.74 -34.63
C THR A 16 29.55 -21.71 -33.55
N LYS A 17 28.56 -20.90 -33.17
CA LYS A 17 28.70 -19.82 -32.18
C LYS A 17 28.36 -20.27 -30.75
N TYR A 18 27.49 -21.28 -30.60
CA TYR A 18 27.03 -21.82 -29.32
C TYR A 18 27.14 -23.36 -29.28
N PRO A 19 28.36 -23.93 -29.35
CA PRO A 19 28.53 -25.38 -29.20
C PRO A 19 28.01 -25.86 -27.83
N VAL A 20 27.62 -27.12 -27.75
CA VAL A 20 26.98 -27.73 -26.56
C VAL A 20 27.76 -27.47 -25.28
N GLU A 21 29.09 -27.56 -25.34
CA GLU A 21 30.00 -27.28 -24.21
C GLU A 21 29.91 -25.83 -23.73
N ARG A 22 29.80 -24.86 -24.65
CA ARG A 22 29.60 -23.45 -24.33
C ARG A 22 28.24 -23.20 -23.71
N MET A 23 27.20 -23.87 -24.18
CA MET A 23 25.85 -23.78 -23.58
C MET A 23 25.80 -24.39 -22.17
N GLN A 24 26.50 -25.50 -21.94
CA GLN A 24 26.66 -26.10 -20.62
C GLN A 24 27.46 -25.18 -19.69
N GLN A 25 28.50 -24.52 -20.20
CA GLN A 25 29.26 -23.52 -19.45
C GLN A 25 28.39 -22.33 -19.06
N ILE A 26 27.66 -21.74 -20.00
CA ILE A 26 26.73 -20.63 -19.74
C ILE A 26 25.69 -21.02 -18.69
N LYS A 27 25.15 -22.25 -18.77
CA LYS A 27 24.20 -22.78 -17.79
C LYS A 27 24.83 -22.93 -16.40
N ARG A 28 26.03 -23.52 -16.31
CA ARG A 28 26.77 -23.65 -15.04
C ARG A 28 27.10 -22.30 -14.42
N ASP A 29 27.54 -21.34 -15.23
CA ASP A 29 27.86 -19.98 -14.78
C ASP A 29 26.59 -19.22 -14.33
N HIS A 30 25.47 -19.43 -15.00
CA HIS A 30 24.16 -18.91 -14.60
C HIS A 30 23.76 -19.51 -13.25
N GLU A 31 23.72 -20.84 -13.14
CA GLU A 31 23.33 -21.55 -11.91
C GLU A 31 24.28 -21.26 -10.72
N ALA A 32 25.59 -21.13 -10.94
CA ALA A 32 26.56 -20.77 -9.90
C ALA A 32 26.34 -19.36 -9.34
N LYS A 33 25.96 -18.39 -10.18
CA LYS A 33 25.57 -17.04 -9.73
C LYS A 33 24.31 -17.05 -8.85
N PHE A 34 23.40 -18.00 -9.07
CA PHE A 34 22.20 -18.17 -8.24
C PHE A 34 22.42 -19.10 -7.03
N ALA A 35 23.44 -19.95 -7.05
CA ALA A 35 23.82 -20.81 -5.92
C ALA A 35 24.39 -19.98 -4.74
N ASP A 36 25.14 -18.91 -4.99
CA ASP A 36 25.63 -18.01 -3.94
C ASP A 36 24.50 -17.16 -3.31
N ALA A 37 23.43 -16.88 -4.07
CA ALA A 37 22.24 -16.20 -3.56
C ALA A 37 21.39 -17.12 -2.65
N ALA A 38 21.29 -18.41 -2.98
CA ALA A 38 20.58 -19.39 -2.16
C ALA A 38 21.37 -19.79 -0.89
N GLY A 39 22.71 -19.81 -0.95
CA GLY A 39 23.59 -20.16 0.17
C GLY A 39 23.75 -19.09 1.26
N LYS A 40 23.31 -17.85 0.99
CA LYS A 40 23.34 -16.72 1.95
C LYS A 40 21.98 -16.42 2.59
N ILE A 41 21.04 -17.36 2.60
CA ILE A 41 19.88 -17.31 3.51
C ILE A 41 20.32 -17.76 4.91
N ARG A 42 21.23 -16.97 5.48
CA ARG A 42 21.36 -16.76 6.92
C ARG A 42 20.99 -15.29 7.18
N SER A 43 19.91 -14.86 6.52
CA SER A 43 19.47 -13.48 6.48
C SER A 43 18.92 -13.10 7.85
N ARG A 44 19.56 -12.10 8.47
CA ARG A 44 19.00 -11.38 9.61
C ARG A 44 17.51 -11.09 9.32
N ILE A 45 16.66 -11.30 10.31
CA ILE A 45 15.33 -10.69 10.32
C ILE A 45 15.61 -9.18 10.38
N VAL A 46 15.48 -8.50 9.24
CA VAL A 46 15.63 -7.04 9.15
C VAL A 46 14.23 -6.47 9.13
N ASP A 47 13.89 -5.73 10.18
CA ASP A 47 12.64 -4.98 10.22
C ASP A 47 12.77 -3.74 9.32
N HIS A 48 12.25 -3.85 8.11
CA HIS A 48 12.32 -2.79 7.10
C HIS A 48 11.47 -1.55 7.46
N THR A 49 10.58 -1.63 8.46
CA THR A 49 9.76 -0.47 8.89
C THR A 49 10.60 0.61 9.60
N THR A 50 11.77 0.24 10.12
CA THR A 50 12.65 1.15 10.88
C THR A 50 13.54 2.05 10.02
N LEU A 51 13.65 1.79 8.72
CA LEU A 51 14.58 2.46 7.81
C LEU A 51 13.96 3.63 7.03
N GLU A 52 12.65 3.83 7.15
CA GLU A 52 11.93 4.80 6.32
C GLU A 52 11.86 6.18 6.96
N THR A 53 12.25 7.19 6.19
CA THR A 53 12.19 8.60 6.60
C THR A 53 10.82 9.14 6.25
N VAL A 54 10.04 9.50 7.26
CA VAL A 54 8.74 10.15 7.10
C VAL A 54 8.96 11.64 6.82
N LYS A 55 8.28 12.18 5.81
CA LYS A 55 8.19 13.63 5.59
C LYS A 55 6.86 14.12 6.11
N GLU A 56 6.84 14.61 7.34
CA GLU A 56 5.63 15.07 8.00
C GLU A 56 5.09 16.36 7.35
N ALA A 57 3.77 16.57 7.43
CA ALA A 57 3.16 17.83 7.06
C ALA A 57 3.41 18.86 8.18
N ALA A 58 3.89 20.06 7.84
CA ALA A 58 4.05 21.13 8.83
C ALA A 58 2.70 21.75 9.24
N ASN A 59 1.74 21.76 8.33
CA ASN A 59 0.36 22.20 8.52
C ASN A 59 -0.55 21.54 7.46
N LEU A 60 -1.83 21.92 7.40
CA LEU A 60 -2.81 21.40 6.43
C LEU A 60 -3.34 22.49 5.47
N GLU A 61 -2.64 23.62 5.35
CA GLU A 61 -3.13 24.78 4.58
C GLU A 61 -3.38 24.44 3.11
N ALA A 62 -2.48 23.69 2.48
CA ALA A 62 -2.63 23.25 1.08
C ALA A 62 -3.89 22.42 0.89
N LEU A 63 -4.14 21.53 1.85
CA LEU A 63 -5.28 20.63 1.84
C LEU A 63 -6.57 21.45 1.88
N TRP A 64 -6.66 22.39 2.83
CA TRP A 64 -7.83 23.23 3.04
C TRP A 64 -8.07 24.25 1.92
N ALA A 65 -7.01 24.86 1.40
CA ALA A 65 -7.08 25.77 0.25
C ALA A 65 -7.69 25.06 -0.97
N GLU A 66 -7.37 23.78 -1.14
CA GLU A 66 -7.79 23.01 -2.31
C GLU A 66 -9.19 22.41 -2.16
N ILE A 67 -9.53 21.85 -0.99
CA ILE A 67 -10.82 21.16 -0.80
C ILE A 67 -11.92 22.04 -0.18
N GLY A 68 -11.55 23.24 0.27
CA GLY A 68 -12.38 24.11 1.10
C GLY A 68 -12.17 23.83 2.59
N ALA A 69 -12.10 24.91 3.38
CA ALA A 69 -12.12 24.81 4.84
C ALA A 69 -13.41 24.08 5.30
N PRO A 70 -13.35 23.34 6.42
CA PRO A 70 -14.55 22.75 7.01
C PRO A 70 -15.56 23.85 7.34
N ALA A 71 -16.85 23.52 7.19
CA ALA A 71 -17.94 24.48 7.27
C ALA A 71 -18.29 24.91 8.71
N ASP A 72 -17.76 24.20 9.70
CA ASP A 72 -18.08 24.39 11.11
C ASP A 72 -16.96 25.18 11.81
N ASP A 73 -17.34 26.21 12.58
CA ASP A 73 -16.43 27.10 13.33
C ASP A 73 -15.61 26.36 14.41
N ASP A 74 -15.95 25.11 14.74
CA ASP A 74 -15.29 24.28 15.75
C ASP A 74 -14.08 23.49 15.21
N HIS A 75 -13.67 23.71 13.96
CA HIS A 75 -12.51 23.02 13.40
C HIS A 75 -11.19 23.63 13.88
N ASP A 76 -10.46 22.89 14.72
CA ASP A 76 -9.08 23.22 15.09
C ASP A 76 -8.07 22.57 14.11
N PRO A 77 -7.33 23.37 13.31
CA PRO A 77 -6.28 22.85 12.44
C PRO A 77 -5.18 22.09 13.20
N ALA A 78 -4.90 22.46 14.45
CA ALA A 78 -3.91 21.79 15.29
C ALA A 78 -4.38 20.41 15.72
N GLU A 79 -5.66 20.25 16.06
CA GLU A 79 -6.26 18.94 16.34
C GLU A 79 -6.20 18.05 15.09
N SER A 80 -6.56 18.58 13.93
CA SER A 80 -6.53 17.84 12.67
C SER A 80 -5.12 17.37 12.28
N LEU A 81 -4.12 18.23 12.52
CA LEU A 81 -2.72 17.87 12.34
C LEU A 81 -2.27 16.79 13.34
N ALA A 82 -2.72 16.86 14.60
CA ALA A 82 -2.42 15.86 15.61
C ALA A 82 -3.05 14.49 15.28
N GLU A 83 -4.28 14.47 14.77
CA GLU A 83 -4.94 13.26 14.29
C GLU A 83 -4.22 12.65 13.08
N LEU A 84 -3.79 13.49 12.12
CA LEU A 84 -2.92 13.03 11.03
C LEU A 84 -1.63 12.42 11.58
N GLY A 85 -1.00 13.05 12.57
CA GLY A 85 0.19 12.54 13.23
C GLY A 85 0.01 11.16 13.88
N LYS A 86 -1.20 10.82 14.35
CA LYS A 86 -1.51 9.45 14.82
C LYS A 86 -1.53 8.45 13.66
N VAL A 87 -2.19 8.80 12.55
CA VAL A 87 -2.25 7.98 11.33
C VAL A 87 -0.85 7.74 10.75
N VAL A 88 -0.03 8.79 10.63
CA VAL A 88 1.34 8.70 10.13
C VAL A 88 2.20 7.77 11.00
N ARG A 89 2.07 7.87 12.33
CA ARG A 89 2.77 6.96 13.26
C ARG A 89 2.32 5.52 13.13
N ALA A 90 1.03 5.28 12.90
CA ALA A 90 0.50 3.94 12.66
C ALA A 90 1.05 3.38 11.34
N LEU A 91 0.98 4.15 10.25
CA LEU A 91 1.51 3.77 8.94
C LEU A 91 3.00 3.43 8.99
N LYS A 92 3.81 4.25 9.66
CA LYS A 92 5.27 4.04 9.78
C LYS A 92 5.64 2.66 10.36
N ARG A 93 4.79 2.10 11.24
CA ARG A 93 5.03 0.79 11.89
C ARG A 93 4.61 -0.40 11.03
N LEU A 94 3.93 -0.16 9.92
CA LEU A 94 3.46 -1.21 9.03
C LEU A 94 4.56 -1.68 8.07
N PRO A 95 4.64 -3.00 7.79
CA PRO A 95 5.41 -3.50 6.65
C PRO A 95 4.99 -2.83 5.34
N ILE A 96 5.93 -2.61 4.42
CA ILE A 96 5.68 -1.94 3.13
C ILE A 96 4.52 -2.60 2.35
N GLN A 97 4.45 -3.94 2.34
CA GLN A 97 3.38 -4.67 1.65
C GLN A 97 2.01 -4.43 2.29
N THR A 98 1.96 -4.25 3.61
CA THR A 98 0.72 -3.90 4.32
C THR A 98 0.29 -2.48 4.00
N ARG A 99 1.23 -1.52 3.85
CA ARG A 99 0.91 -0.16 3.40
C ARG A 99 0.40 -0.13 1.97
N GLN A 100 1.02 -0.91 1.07
CA GLN A 100 0.55 -1.07 -0.32
C GLN A 100 -0.88 -1.60 -0.37
N LEU A 101 -1.18 -2.65 0.40
CA LEU A 101 -2.56 -3.14 0.51
C LEU A 101 -3.50 -2.05 1.04
N PHE A 102 -3.08 -1.31 2.07
CA PHE A 102 -3.89 -0.25 2.65
C PHE A 102 -4.13 0.90 1.67
N ALA A 103 -3.15 1.27 0.85
CA ALA A 103 -3.32 2.27 -0.20
C ALA A 103 -4.39 1.85 -1.21
N ILE A 104 -4.36 0.59 -1.64
CA ILE A 104 -5.40 0.00 -2.50
C ILE A 104 -6.76 -0.01 -1.77
N ALA A 105 -6.79 -0.37 -0.49
CA ALA A 105 -8.00 -0.39 0.31
C ALA A 105 -8.66 1.00 0.43
N VAL A 106 -7.88 2.04 0.72
CA VAL A 106 -8.35 3.42 0.77
C VAL A 106 -8.81 3.90 -0.61
N ASP A 107 -8.06 3.59 -1.67
CA ASP A 107 -8.42 3.95 -3.04
C ASP A 107 -9.75 3.31 -3.47
N ARG A 108 -9.94 2.02 -3.19
CA ARG A 108 -11.15 1.27 -3.55
C ARG A 108 -12.31 1.39 -2.56
N SER A 109 -12.08 2.03 -1.42
CA SER A 109 -13.11 2.21 -0.40
C SER A 109 -14.27 3.09 -0.87
N LYS A 110 -15.44 2.80 -0.34
CA LYS A 110 -16.70 3.50 -0.56
C LYS A 110 -17.23 4.03 0.77
N ILE A 111 -18.05 5.07 0.70
CA ILE A 111 -18.81 5.58 1.85
C ILE A 111 -20.19 4.94 1.82
N ASP A 112 -20.59 4.35 2.94
CA ASP A 112 -21.96 3.95 3.16
C ASP A 112 -22.79 5.18 3.48
N ARG A 113 -23.75 5.53 2.61
CA ARG A 113 -24.50 6.78 2.75
C ARG A 113 -25.34 6.86 4.03
N PRO A 114 -26.00 5.77 4.49
CA PRO A 114 -26.74 5.79 5.74
C PRO A 114 -25.88 5.99 6.98
N SER A 115 -24.72 5.32 7.07
CA SER A 115 -23.87 5.37 8.27
C SER A 115 -22.73 6.40 8.20
N GLY A 116 -22.44 6.96 7.02
CA GLY A 116 -21.24 7.79 6.79
C GLY A 116 -19.91 7.02 6.83
N SER A 117 -19.96 5.71 7.12
CA SER A 117 -18.77 4.90 7.34
C SER A 117 -18.07 4.52 6.03
N ARG A 118 -16.73 4.52 6.04
CA ARG A 118 -15.91 4.12 4.90
C ARG A 118 -15.59 2.63 4.97
N TYR A 119 -15.90 1.87 3.92
CA TYR A 119 -15.63 0.44 3.86
C TYR A 119 -15.03 0.00 2.53
N VAL A 120 -14.40 -1.17 2.52
CA VAL A 120 -13.97 -1.85 1.30
C VAL A 120 -14.28 -3.34 1.37
N SER A 121 -14.61 -3.94 0.22
CA SER A 121 -14.92 -5.36 0.08
C SER A 121 -13.66 -6.21 0.12
N VAL A 122 -13.64 -7.24 0.96
CA VAL A 122 -12.51 -8.19 1.06
C VAL A 122 -12.39 -8.98 -0.25
N SER A 123 -13.51 -9.34 -0.87
CA SER A 123 -13.52 -10.04 -2.17
C SER A 123 -12.93 -9.18 -3.29
N LEU A 124 -13.21 -7.88 -3.28
CA LEU A 124 -12.60 -6.93 -4.22
C LEU A 124 -11.09 -6.86 -4.01
N LEU A 125 -10.63 -6.69 -2.77
CA LEU A 125 -9.20 -6.65 -2.46
C LEU A 125 -8.50 -7.91 -2.91
N LYS A 126 -9.07 -9.09 -2.64
CA LYS A 126 -8.55 -10.37 -3.12
C LYS A 126 -8.41 -10.38 -4.65
N LEU A 127 -9.42 -9.93 -5.38
CA LEU A 127 -9.41 -9.94 -6.84
C LEU A 127 -8.37 -8.98 -7.42
N VAL A 128 -8.25 -7.75 -6.89
CA VAL A 128 -7.34 -6.74 -7.45
C VAL A 128 -5.89 -6.92 -7.03
N THR A 129 -5.63 -7.61 -5.91
CA THR A 129 -4.27 -7.88 -5.42
C THR A 129 -3.78 -9.28 -5.73
N GLU A 130 -4.67 -10.17 -6.19
CA GLU A 130 -4.42 -11.60 -6.41
C GLU A 130 -3.86 -12.35 -5.19
N LEU A 131 -3.97 -11.75 -3.99
CA LEU A 131 -3.52 -12.37 -2.75
C LEU A 131 -4.42 -13.56 -2.39
N SER A 132 -3.80 -14.58 -1.79
CA SER A 132 -4.55 -15.64 -1.13
C SER A 132 -5.36 -15.06 0.03
N MET A 133 -6.49 -15.69 0.37
CA MET A 133 -7.30 -15.27 1.51
C MET A 133 -6.52 -15.28 2.83
N THR A 134 -5.53 -16.18 2.98
CA THR A 134 -4.67 -16.24 4.15
C THR A 134 -3.73 -15.04 4.21
N ALA A 135 -3.06 -14.70 3.10
CA ALA A 135 -2.19 -13.53 3.02
C ALA A 135 -2.98 -12.24 3.27
N LEU A 136 -4.15 -12.10 2.64
CA LEU A 136 -5.03 -10.94 2.82
C LEU A 136 -5.47 -10.78 4.28
N ARG A 137 -5.87 -11.87 4.96
CA ARG A 137 -6.22 -11.84 6.39
C ARG A 137 -5.06 -11.42 7.28
N ASN A 138 -3.85 -11.90 7.01
CA ASN A 138 -2.67 -11.50 7.79
C ASN A 138 -2.43 -9.98 7.69
N HIS A 139 -2.52 -9.40 6.49
CA HIS A 139 -2.38 -7.96 6.35
C HIS A 139 -3.53 -7.18 7.02
N ILE A 140 -4.78 -7.67 6.91
CA ILE A 140 -5.93 -7.05 7.59
C ILE A 140 -5.75 -7.07 9.11
N ALA A 141 -5.26 -8.17 9.68
CA ALA A 141 -4.99 -8.27 11.11
C ALA A 141 -3.92 -7.26 11.57
N ILE A 142 -2.84 -7.09 10.80
CA ILE A 142 -1.81 -6.07 11.09
C ILE A 142 -2.41 -4.65 11.03
N LEU A 143 -3.30 -4.38 10.07
CA LEU A 143 -3.98 -3.08 9.95
C LEU A 143 -4.95 -2.81 11.10
N ASP A 144 -5.63 -3.84 11.60
CA ASP A 144 -6.57 -3.75 12.72
C ASP A 144 -5.83 -3.54 14.05
N GLU A 145 -4.68 -4.20 14.22
CA GLU A 145 -3.76 -3.95 15.35
C GLU A 145 -3.25 -2.49 15.34
N ALA A 146 -2.96 -1.96 14.15
CA ALA A 146 -2.57 -0.57 13.96
C ALA A 146 -3.72 0.45 14.03
N LYS A 147 -4.97 0.00 14.24
CA LYS A 147 -6.17 0.86 14.31
C LYS A 147 -6.40 1.71 13.05
N LEU A 148 -6.05 1.13 11.90
CA LEU A 148 -6.29 1.72 10.57
C LEU A 148 -7.48 1.09 9.86
N VAL A 149 -7.87 -0.11 10.28
CA VAL A 149 -9.12 -0.76 9.88
C VAL A 149 -9.84 -1.32 11.11
N GLY A 150 -11.09 -1.71 10.92
CA GLY A 150 -11.86 -2.46 11.90
C GLY A 150 -12.89 -3.34 11.22
N GLU A 151 -13.64 -4.09 12.03
CA GLU A 151 -14.79 -4.84 11.53
C GLU A 151 -15.88 -3.86 11.06
N ALA A 152 -16.40 -4.08 9.85
CA ALA A 152 -17.60 -3.40 9.42
C ALA A 152 -18.80 -4.14 10.00
N ASP A 153 -19.77 -3.40 10.55
CA ASP A 153 -21.05 -4.00 10.93
C ASP A 153 -21.62 -4.73 9.71
N PRO A 154 -21.91 -6.04 9.80
CA PRO A 154 -22.62 -6.75 8.75
C PRO A 154 -24.02 -6.15 8.65
N GLY A 155 -24.16 -5.07 7.89
CA GLY A 155 -25.46 -4.51 7.56
C GLY A 155 -26.41 -5.59 7.04
N GLU A 156 -27.72 -5.32 7.07
CA GLU A 156 -28.84 -6.27 6.95
C GLU A 156 -28.73 -7.38 5.88
N GLN A 157 -27.84 -7.25 4.90
CA GLN A 157 -27.67 -8.18 3.81
C GLN A 157 -26.64 -9.30 4.03
N PHE A 158 -25.85 -9.35 5.12
CA PHE A 158 -24.96 -10.47 5.55
C PHE A 158 -24.06 -11.16 4.47
N ARG A 159 -24.03 -10.69 3.23
CA ARG A 159 -23.51 -11.44 2.06
C ARG A 159 -22.12 -11.01 1.63
N GLU A 160 -21.63 -9.87 2.10
CA GLU A 160 -20.33 -9.34 1.67
C GLU A 160 -19.42 -9.05 2.87
N GLN A 161 -18.26 -9.71 2.90
CA GLN A 161 -17.22 -9.41 3.88
C GLN A 161 -16.61 -8.05 3.57
N ARG A 162 -16.70 -7.14 4.54
CA ARG A 162 -16.21 -5.77 4.45
C ARG A 162 -15.30 -5.47 5.63
N ILE A 163 -14.34 -4.58 5.40
CA ILE A 163 -13.55 -3.95 6.46
C ILE A 163 -13.88 -2.47 6.49
N LEU A 164 -14.04 -1.93 7.69
CA LEU A 164 -14.17 -0.50 7.95
C LEU A 164 -12.78 0.12 7.83
N ILE A 165 -12.62 1.17 7.02
CA ILE A 165 -11.39 1.96 6.99
C ILE A 165 -11.52 3.01 8.09
N GLN A 166 -10.71 2.85 9.13
CA GLN A 166 -10.68 3.83 10.20
C GLN A 166 -9.97 5.08 9.70
N THR A 167 -10.60 6.20 10.01
CA THR A 167 -9.86 7.44 10.23
C THR A 167 -9.86 7.60 11.73
N SER A 168 -8.84 8.25 12.30
CA SER A 168 -8.86 8.61 13.72
C SER A 168 -10.26 9.15 14.10
N PRO A 169 -10.79 8.73 15.26
CA PRO A 169 -12.23 8.60 15.45
C PRO A 169 -12.89 9.97 15.26
N GLU A 170 -13.82 10.02 14.31
CA GLU A 170 -14.90 11.02 14.22
C GLU A 170 -14.62 12.43 13.69
N SER A 171 -13.41 12.98 13.65
CA SER A 171 -13.32 14.46 13.51
C SER A 171 -13.45 15.06 12.10
N TRP A 172 -13.05 14.44 10.98
CA TRP A 172 -13.13 15.14 9.66
C TRP A 172 -13.07 14.33 8.33
N ASP A 173 -13.19 12.99 8.32
CA ASP A 173 -13.07 12.13 7.11
C ASP A 173 -11.85 12.48 6.23
N PHE A 174 -10.66 12.38 6.83
CA PHE A 174 -9.36 12.66 6.19
C PHE A 174 -9.21 11.95 4.85
N TRP A 175 -9.58 10.66 4.74
CA TRP A 175 -9.35 9.89 3.51
C TRP A 175 -10.16 10.41 2.32
N THR A 176 -11.40 10.88 2.49
CA THR A 176 -12.13 11.56 1.39
C THR A 176 -11.39 12.81 0.95
N LYS A 177 -10.97 13.61 1.92
CA LYS A 177 -10.32 14.89 1.69
C LYS A 177 -8.98 14.72 0.99
N LEU A 178 -8.17 13.77 1.44
CA LEU A 178 -6.92 13.39 0.81
C LEU A 178 -7.14 12.89 -0.63
N LYS A 179 -8.14 12.04 -0.89
CA LYS A 179 -8.47 11.59 -2.25
C LYS A 179 -8.88 12.75 -3.17
N LYS A 180 -9.67 13.71 -2.66
CA LYS A 180 -10.05 14.92 -3.41
C LYS A 180 -8.83 15.79 -3.72
N PHE A 181 -7.96 15.99 -2.74
CA PHE A 181 -6.71 16.72 -2.90
C PHE A 181 -5.79 16.07 -3.95
N CYS A 182 -5.56 14.76 -3.83
CA CYS A 182 -4.79 13.96 -4.79
C CYS A 182 -5.34 14.12 -6.21
N LYS A 183 -6.66 14.04 -6.38
CA LYS A 183 -7.30 14.20 -7.69
C LYS A 183 -7.10 15.60 -8.27
N LYS A 184 -7.15 16.65 -7.46
CA LYS A 184 -7.02 18.05 -7.91
C LYS A 184 -5.58 18.45 -8.23
N ARG A 185 -4.61 17.92 -7.47
CA ARG A 185 -3.17 18.16 -7.69
C ARG A 185 -2.50 17.08 -8.57
N GLU A 186 -3.26 16.14 -9.12
CA GLU A 186 -2.76 14.99 -9.90
C GLU A 186 -1.67 14.18 -9.18
N LEU A 187 -1.76 14.10 -7.84
CA LEU A 187 -0.83 13.36 -7.01
C LEU A 187 -1.33 11.92 -6.78
N PRO A 188 -0.43 10.92 -6.77
CA PRO A 188 -0.84 9.56 -6.53
C PRO A 188 -1.01 9.30 -5.02
N LEU A 189 -2.10 8.63 -4.62
CA LEU A 189 -2.39 8.36 -3.21
C LEU A 189 -1.27 7.59 -2.48
N LYS A 190 -0.54 6.74 -3.20
CA LYS A 190 0.62 5.99 -2.69
C LYS A 190 1.73 6.88 -2.13
N LEU A 191 1.85 8.13 -2.60
CA LEU A 191 2.83 9.08 -2.05
C LEU A 191 2.66 9.27 -0.54
N PHE A 192 1.40 9.32 -0.09
CA PHE A 192 1.08 9.55 1.31
C PHE A 192 1.12 8.26 2.13
N ILE A 193 0.62 7.16 1.57
CA ILE A 193 0.43 5.90 2.32
C ILE A 193 1.65 4.99 2.25
N GLU A 194 2.28 4.86 1.08
CA GLU A 194 3.45 3.99 0.88
C GLU A 194 4.75 4.72 1.19
N ASP A 195 4.94 5.90 0.59
CA ASP A 195 6.18 6.69 0.69
C ASP A 195 6.25 7.57 1.94
N LEU A 196 5.13 7.68 2.68
CA LEU A 196 5.00 8.49 3.90
C LEU A 196 5.41 9.96 3.70
N ASP A 197 5.12 10.51 2.52
CA ASP A 197 5.39 11.90 2.17
C ASP A 197 4.12 12.75 2.25
N PHE A 198 4.01 13.49 3.35
CA PHE A 198 2.90 14.41 3.65
C PHE A 198 3.29 15.88 3.47
N SER A 199 4.52 16.17 3.03
CA SER A 199 5.04 17.54 2.90
C SER A 199 4.18 18.42 1.98
N SER A 200 3.57 17.83 0.95
CA SER A 200 2.70 18.54 0.01
C SER A 200 1.39 19.07 0.61
N LEU A 201 1.03 18.67 1.85
CA LEU A 201 -0.16 19.18 2.54
C LEU A 201 0.04 20.57 3.17
N ALA A 202 1.29 21.08 3.19
CA ALA A 202 1.64 22.31 3.88
C ALA A 202 1.90 23.54 2.98
N HIS A 203 1.79 23.40 1.65
CA HIS A 203 2.12 24.43 0.64
C HIS A 203 0.94 24.88 -0.24
#